data_AF-A0A378MXY4-F1
#
_entry.id   AF-A0A378MXY4-F1
#
_cell.length_a   1.000
_cell.length_b   1.000
_cell.length_c   1.000
_cell.angle_alpha   90.00
_cell.angle_beta   90.00
_cell.angle_gamma   90.00
#
_symmetry.space_group_name_H-M   'P 1'
#
loop_
_entity.id
_entity.type
_entity.pdbx_description
1 polymer ?
#
loop_
_entity_poly.entity_id
_entity_poly.type
_entity_poly.pdbx_seq_one_letter_code
_entity_poly.pdbx_strand_id
1 'polypeptide(L)' 'MDLPLEEARTFNGLILEHLEKIPDEGMEFELYNLKVMILEVSENMVKQAKVEHLSPKIEKEQDSA' A
#
# COMPACT_ATOMS: atom_id res chain seq x y z
N MET A 1 2.18 9.18 -8.44
CA MET A 1 1.99 8.65 -7.07
C MET A 1 0.70 9.25 -6.55
N ASP A 2 -0.31 8.43 -6.33
CA ASP A 2 -1.65 8.85 -5.92
C ASP A 2 -1.79 8.73 -4.41
N LEU A 3 -1.01 9.54 -3.69
CA LEU A 3 -1.06 9.64 -2.23
C LEU A 3 -1.66 11.00 -1.84
N PRO A 4 -2.48 11.07 -0.78
CA PRO A 4 -2.92 12.34 -0.24
C PRO A 4 -1.73 13.07 0.41
N LEU A 5 -1.17 14.06 -0.29
CA LEU A 5 -0.07 14.90 0.18
C LEU A 5 -0.55 16.22 0.82
N GLU A 6 -1.86 16.45 0.87
CA GLU A 6 -2.43 17.77 1.23
C GLU A 6 -2.32 18.11 2.72
N GLU A 7 -2.17 17.10 3.58
CA GLU A 7 -1.78 17.26 4.97
C GLU A 7 -0.36 16.70 5.12
N ALA A 8 0.45 17.23 6.05
CA ALA A 8 1.83 16.79 6.31
C ALA A 8 1.91 15.34 6.84
N ARG A 9 1.50 14.38 6.00
CA ARG A 9 1.40 12.95 6.30
C ARG A 9 2.63 12.25 5.78
N THR A 10 3.19 11.39 6.61
CA THR A 10 4.28 10.48 6.22
C THR A 10 3.71 9.17 5.70
N PHE A 11 4.45 8.47 4.85
CA PHE A 11 3.99 7.18 4.33
C PHE A 11 3.80 6.13 5.44
N ASN A 12 4.68 6.10 6.44
CA ASN A 12 4.51 5.27 7.63
C ASN A 12 3.20 5.58 8.37
N GLY A 13 2.87 6.87 8.56
CA GLY A 13 1.61 7.27 9.18
C GLY A 13 0.39 6.75 8.42
N LEU A 14 0.40 6.90 7.08
CA LEU A 14 -0.67 6.38 6.22
C LEU A 14 -0.84 4.86 6.33
N ILE A 15 0.25 4.10 6.41
CA ILE A 15 0.20 2.64 6.58
C ILE A 15 -0.41 2.28 7.94
N LEU A 16 0.05 2.91 9.02
CA LEU A 16 -0.43 2.61 10.38
C LEU A 16 -1.90 2.98 10.57
N GLU A 17 -2.34 4.10 9.99
CA GLU A 17 -3.75 4.50 10.00
C GLU A 17 -4.62 3.53 9.20
N HIS A 18 -4.17 3.08 8.03
CA HIS A 18 -4.93 2.14 7.19
C HIS A 18 -5.07 0.76 7.84
N LEU A 19 -4.00 0.27 8.48
CA LEU A 19 -3.97 -1.08 9.05
C LEU A 19 -4.47 -1.15 10.50
N GLU A 20 -4.56 0.00 11.20
CA GLU A 20 -4.87 0.12 12.63
C GLU A 20 -3.96 -0.73 13.53
N LYS A 21 -2.76 -1.09 13.04
CA LYS A 21 -1.76 -1.89 13.74
C LYS A 21 -0.36 -1.68 13.14
N ILE A 22 0.65 -2.13 13.88
CA ILE A 22 2.01 -2.26 13.35
C ILE A 22 2.01 -3.48 12.40
N PRO A 23 2.40 -3.33 11.12
CA PRO A 23 2.46 -4.47 10.20
C PRO A 23 3.69 -5.34 10.46
N ASP A 24 3.62 -6.59 10.01
CA ASP A 24 4.75 -7.51 10.01
C ASP A 24 5.58 -7.36 8.71
N GLU A 25 6.87 -7.69 8.78
CA GLU A 25 7.71 -7.82 7.57
C GLU A 25 7.16 -8.90 6.65
N GLY A 26 7.18 -8.63 5.34
CA GLY A 26 6.60 -9.50 4.32
C GLY A 26 5.08 -9.36 4.16
N MET A 27 4.40 -8.56 4.98
CA MET A 27 2.98 -8.27 4.79
C MET A 27 2.75 -7.53 3.46
N GLU A 28 1.79 -8.01 2.67
CA GLU A 28 1.32 -7.37 1.45
C GLU A 28 -0.12 -6.85 1.64
N PHE A 29 -0.39 -5.64 1.18
CA PHE A 29 -1.73 -5.04 1.18
C PHE A 29 -1.87 -3.98 0.08
N GLU A 30 -3.11 -3.59 -0.21
CA GLU A 30 -3.41 -2.50 -1.15
C GLU A 30 -3.71 -1.21 -0.39
N LEU A 31 -3.13 -0.09 -0.83
CA LEU A 31 -3.34 1.23 -0.27
C LEU A 31 -3.54 2.22 -1.43
N TYR A 32 -4.76 2.74 -1.60
CA TYR A 32 -5.18 3.47 -2.81
C TYR A 32 -4.98 2.63 -4.09
N ASN A 33 -4.27 3.13 -5.11
CA ASN A 33 -3.93 2.30 -6.29
C ASN A 33 -2.58 1.56 -6.13
N LEU A 34 -2.04 1.50 -4.92
CA LEU A 34 -0.71 0.94 -4.69
C LEU A 34 -0.81 -0.46 -4.09
N LYS A 35 0.00 -1.38 -4.61
CA LYS A 35 0.36 -2.61 -3.90
C LYS A 35 1.58 -2.32 -3.03
N VAL A 36 1.46 -2.54 -1.74
CA VAL A 36 2.53 -2.29 -0.75
C VAL A 36 2.99 -3.63 -0.16
N MET A 37 4.31 -3.82 -0.10
CA MET A 37 4.94 -4.92 0.63
C MET A 37 5.89 -4.34 1.67
N ILE A 38 5.73 -4.72 2.93
CA ILE A 38 6.61 -4.29 4.01
C ILE A 38 7.93 -5.06 3.91
N LEU A 39 9.05 -4.33 3.83
CA LEU A 39 10.38 -4.91 3.73
C LEU A 39 11.12 -4.87 5.06
N GLU A 40 10.94 -3.81 5.85
CA GLU A 40 11.62 -3.63 7.13
C GLU A 40 10.73 -2.87 8.12
N VAL A 41 10.61 -3.41 9.34
CA VAL A 41 9.97 -2.74 10.48
C VAL A 41 10.95 -2.68 11.65
N SER A 42 11.14 -1.49 12.18
CA SER A 42 12.01 -1.27 13.34
C SER A 42 11.44 -0.17 14.23
N GLU A 43 11.53 -0.37 15.55
CA GLU A 43 11.02 0.57 16.56
C GLU A 43 9.54 0.98 16.32
N ASN A 44 8.69 0.00 15.97
CA ASN A 44 7.27 0.21 15.65
C ASN A 44 7.01 1.12 14.44
N MET A 45 8.02 1.31 13.57
CA MET A 45 7.91 2.10 12.35
C MET A 45 8.29 1.24 11.14
N VAL A 46 7.53 1.40 10.06
CA VAL A 46 7.94 0.93 8.73
C VAL A 46 9.13 1.78 8.28
N LYS A 47 10.30 1.16 8.14
CA LYS A 47 11.50 1.83 7.64
C LYS A 47 11.61 1.72 6.12
N GLN A 48 11.19 0.58 5.57
CA GLN A 48 11.21 0.34 4.13
C GLN A 48 10.00 -0.47 3.68
N ALA A 49 9.41 -0.05 2.56
CA ALA A 49 8.36 -0.78 1.87
C ALA A 49 8.61 -0.73 0.36
N LYS A 50 8.26 -1.82 -0.33
CA LYS A 50 8.17 -1.88 -1.78
C LYS A 50 6.78 -1.45 -2.19
N VAL A 51 6.69 -0.59 -3.20
CA VAL A 51 5.43 -0.02 -3.68
C VAL A 51 5.34 -0.22 -5.18
N GLU A 52 4.23 -0.78 -5.66
CA GLU A 52 3.94 -0.98 -7.07
C GLU A 52 2.60 -0.35 -7.42
N HIS A 53 2.48 0.25 -8.60
CA HIS A 53 1.19 0.69 -9.10
C HIS A 53 0.37 -0.53 -9.51
N LEU A 54 -0.85 -0.62 -8.98
CA LEU A 54 -1.86 -1.54 -9.50
C LEU A 54 -2.24 -1.01 -10.88
N SER A 55 -1.79 -1.73 -11.92
CA SER A 55 -2.29 -1.47 -13.26
C SER A 55 -3.80 -1.68 -13.27
N PRO A 56 -4.57 -0.82 -13.95
CA PRO A 56 -6.01 -1.01 -14.06
C PRO A 56 -6.25 -2.41 -14.63
N LYS A 57 -6.98 -3.25 -13.89
CA LYS A 57 -7.45 -4.52 -14.40
C LYS A 57 -8.37 -4.18 -15.56
N ILE A 58 -7.90 -4.35 -16.79
CA ILE A 58 -8.79 -4.49 -17.93
C ILE A 58 -9.48 -5.83 -17.69
N GLU A 59 -10.64 -5.79 -17.05
CA GLU A 59 -11.57 -6.91 -17.03
C GLU A 59 -11.88 -7.20 -18.49
N LYS A 60 -11.23 -8.24 -19.04
CA LYS A 60 -11.67 -8.80 -20.31
C LYS A 60 -13.03 -9.41 -20.02
N GLU A 61 -14.09 -8.71 -20.40
CA GLU A 61 -15.41 -9.30 -20.62
C GLU A 61 -15.18 -10.53 -21.50
N GLN A 62 -15.29 -11.68 -20.85
CA GLN A 62 -15.11 -12.97 -21.49
C GLN A 62 -16.41 -13.25 -22.24
N ASP A 63 -16.26 -13.36 -23.55
CA ASP A 63 -17.28 -13.70 -24.56
C ASP A 63 -18.47 -14.49 -24.01
N SER A 64 -19.66 -13.91 -24.13
CA SER A 64 -20.92 -14.67 -24.08
C SER A 64 -21.96 -14.05 -25.02
N ALA A 65 -21.93 -14.49 -26.28
CA ALA A 65 -23.09 -14.96 -27.06
C ALA A 65 -22.64 -15.46 -28.44
#